data_AF-A0ABD5W1F4-F1
#
_entry.id   AF-A0ABD5W1F4-F1
#
_cell.length_a   1.000
_cell.length_b   1.000
_cell.length_c   1.000
_cell.angle_alpha   90.00
_cell.angle_beta   90.00
_cell.angle_gamma   90.00
#
_symmetry.space_group_name_H-M   'P 1'
#
loop_
_entity.id
_entity.type
_entity.pdbx_description
1 polymer ?
#
loop_
_entity_poly.entity_id
_entity_poly.type
_entity_poly.pdbx_seq_one_letter_code
_entity_poly.pdbx_strand_id
1 'polypeptide(L)'
;MTREAVVEGFEYFLEDAIDATMDEFSVSRALRSGARGPTGLAVDRLLSNAGALQRRVVEPELNAYRRQTLDQFEIVLDYIEDDAGVEAYRNEILSVGAVADSIRSDISPERRREVEDSLLARHRDLGEAVEPLVRSPASDFWTAAVTELERDEAETLVNEHFPFTAPLREHRDAFEMVAGFDATTVLGSVPRFLPDPSFEVEYTDEAIRAMYRAEQSVVNAAERDIEDRFD
;
A
#
# COMPACT_ATOMS: atom_id res chain seq x y z
N MET A 1 -3.62 -24.19 5.24
CA MET A 1 -4.91 -23.98 4.59
C MET A 1 -4.68 -24.21 3.11
N THR A 2 -5.64 -24.01 2.21
CA THR A 2 -5.22 -23.72 0.84
C THR A 2 -4.55 -22.34 0.83
N ARG A 3 -3.47 -22.20 0.07
CA ARG A 3 -2.85 -20.90 -0.23
C ARG A 3 -3.90 -19.86 -0.64
N GLU A 4 -4.84 -20.29 -1.47
CA GLU A 4 -5.97 -19.51 -1.96
C GLU A 4 -6.79 -18.87 -0.83
N ALA A 5 -7.12 -19.59 0.23
CA ALA A 5 -7.91 -19.02 1.33
C ALA A 5 -7.11 -18.05 2.21
N VAL A 6 -5.77 -18.18 2.28
CA VAL A 6 -4.92 -17.17 2.95
C VAL A 6 -4.87 -15.89 2.11
N VAL A 7 -4.75 -16.04 0.79
CA VAL A 7 -4.78 -14.93 -0.16
C VAL A 7 -6.13 -14.21 -0.14
N GLU A 8 -7.25 -14.95 -0.17
CA GLU A 8 -8.60 -14.37 -0.06
C GLU A 8 -8.79 -13.61 1.27
N GLY A 9 -8.31 -14.18 2.38
CA GLY A 9 -8.34 -13.51 3.67
C GLY A 9 -7.54 -12.20 3.67
N PHE A 10 -6.32 -12.22 3.15
CA PHE A 10 -5.48 -11.02 3.02
C PHE A 10 -6.08 -9.99 2.06
N GLU A 11 -6.64 -10.44 0.93
CA GLU A 11 -7.28 -9.59 -0.05
C GLU A 11 -8.47 -8.84 0.54
N TYR A 12 -9.30 -9.49 1.38
CA TYR A 12 -10.39 -8.84 2.08
C TYR A 12 -9.92 -7.63 2.91
N PHE A 13 -8.87 -7.79 3.73
CA PHE A 13 -8.32 -6.67 4.52
C PHE A 13 -7.66 -5.61 3.65
N LEU A 14 -7.00 -6.02 2.57
CA LEU A 14 -6.38 -5.10 1.62
C LEU A 14 -7.44 -4.26 0.89
N GLU A 15 -8.55 -4.86 0.47
CA GLU A 15 -9.67 -4.14 -0.16
C GLU A 15 -10.20 -3.04 0.74
N ASP A 16 -10.49 -3.37 2.01
CA ASP A 16 -10.93 -2.38 3.00
C ASP A 16 -9.89 -1.27 3.20
N ALA A 17 -8.60 -1.61 3.20
CA ALA A 17 -7.52 -0.63 3.35
C ALA A 17 -7.41 0.30 2.13
N ILE A 18 -7.61 -0.22 0.92
CA ILE A 18 -7.58 0.55 -0.32
C ILE A 18 -8.80 1.49 -0.38
N ASP A 19 -9.98 1.00 -0.05
CA ASP A 19 -11.21 1.80 -0.04
C ASP A 19 -11.15 2.90 1.02
N ALA A 20 -10.70 2.57 2.23
CA ALA A 20 -10.50 3.56 3.29
C ALA A 20 -9.39 4.57 2.92
N THR A 21 -8.35 4.15 2.19
CA THR A 21 -7.31 5.06 1.69
C THR A 21 -7.89 6.03 0.66
N MET A 22 -8.75 5.54 -0.24
CA MET A 22 -9.43 6.37 -1.24
C MET A 22 -10.30 7.44 -0.59
N ASP A 23 -11.06 7.05 0.44
CA ASP A 23 -11.95 7.97 1.17
C ASP A 23 -11.16 9.03 1.95
N GLU A 24 -10.00 8.66 2.50
CA GLU A 24 -9.14 9.60 3.21
C GLU A 24 -8.31 10.48 2.29
N PHE A 25 -7.97 10.03 1.07
CA PHE A 25 -7.06 10.75 0.18
C PHE A 25 -7.66 12.06 -0.35
N SER A 26 -6.93 13.16 -0.13
CA SER A 26 -7.34 14.48 -0.57
C SER A 26 -6.46 15.00 -1.70
N VAL A 27 -6.98 14.89 -2.92
CA VAL A 27 -6.39 15.49 -4.14
C VAL A 27 -6.04 16.97 -3.93
N SER A 28 -6.89 17.72 -3.24
CA SER A 28 -6.63 19.14 -2.96
C SER A 28 -5.43 19.36 -2.04
N ARG A 29 -5.18 18.47 -1.08
CA ARG A 29 -3.98 18.53 -0.22
C ARG A 29 -2.74 18.16 -1.01
N ALA A 30 -2.77 17.07 -1.76
CA ALA A 30 -1.67 16.64 -2.63
C ALA A 30 -1.24 17.78 -3.59
N LEU A 31 -2.20 18.40 -4.27
CA LEU A 31 -1.93 19.50 -5.20
C LEU A 31 -1.37 20.76 -4.54
N ARG A 32 -1.79 21.09 -3.30
CA ARG A 32 -1.30 22.27 -2.59
C ARG A 32 0.11 22.09 -2.03
N SER A 33 0.49 20.86 -1.68
CA SER A 33 1.76 20.57 -1.03
C SER A 33 2.86 20.15 -2.01
N GLY A 34 2.52 19.49 -3.13
CA GLY A 34 3.52 18.83 -3.99
C GLY A 34 3.35 19.01 -5.50
N ALA A 35 2.49 19.93 -5.96
CA ALA A 35 2.44 20.24 -7.39
C ALA A 35 3.75 20.92 -7.86
N ARG A 36 4.49 20.25 -8.76
CA ARG A 36 5.71 20.76 -9.39
C ARG A 36 5.42 20.96 -10.88
N GLY A 37 5.32 22.22 -11.34
CA GLY A 37 4.92 22.52 -12.72
C GLY A 37 4.72 24.02 -13.01
N PRO A 38 4.41 24.41 -14.27
CA PRO A 38 4.37 25.80 -14.69
C PRO A 38 3.14 26.55 -14.12
N THR A 39 3.39 27.51 -13.22
CA THR A 39 2.48 28.56 -12.68
C THR A 39 1.21 28.11 -11.94
N GLY A 40 0.84 28.84 -10.87
CA GLY A 40 -0.34 28.57 -10.02
C GLY A 40 -1.69 28.49 -10.75
N LEU A 41 -1.82 29.10 -11.94
CA LEU A 41 -3.01 28.99 -12.78
C LEU A 41 -3.31 27.55 -13.26
N ALA A 42 -2.30 26.69 -13.36
CA ALA A 42 -2.51 25.27 -13.69
C ALA A 42 -3.03 24.48 -12.48
N VAL A 43 -2.54 24.78 -11.27
CA VAL A 43 -3.00 24.17 -10.02
C VAL A 43 -4.47 24.49 -9.76
N ASP A 44 -4.89 25.74 -9.97
CA ASP A 44 -6.30 26.15 -9.80
C ASP A 44 -7.24 25.40 -10.75
N ARG A 45 -6.79 25.11 -11.98
CA ARG A 45 -7.56 24.30 -12.94
C ARG A 45 -7.63 22.84 -12.54
N LEU A 46 -6.54 22.27 -12.01
CA LEU A 46 -6.54 20.89 -11.49
C LEU A 46 -7.44 20.77 -10.26
N LEU A 47 -7.41 21.74 -9.35
CA LEU A 47 -8.33 21.82 -8.20
C LEU A 47 -9.79 21.90 -8.65
N SER A 48 -10.07 22.69 -9.68
CA SER A 48 -11.42 22.78 -10.27
C SER A 48 -11.89 21.47 -10.93
N ASN A 49 -10.97 20.55 -11.22
CA ASN A 49 -11.23 19.24 -11.84
C ASN A 49 -10.81 18.08 -10.91
N ALA A 50 -10.81 18.29 -9.60
CA ALA A 50 -10.32 17.31 -8.61
C ALA A 50 -11.01 15.93 -8.75
N GLY A 51 -12.31 15.89 -9.06
CA GLY A 51 -13.02 14.62 -9.27
C GLY A 51 -12.60 13.87 -10.54
N ALA A 52 -12.14 14.57 -11.59
CA ALA A 52 -11.57 13.93 -12.77
C ALA A 52 -10.16 13.41 -12.48
N LEU A 53 -9.37 14.16 -11.71
CA LEU A 53 -8.04 13.74 -11.26
C LEU A 53 -8.11 12.51 -10.34
N GLN A 54 -9.08 12.47 -9.43
CA GLN A 54 -9.34 11.30 -8.59
C GLN A 54 -9.64 10.05 -9.44
N ARG A 55 -10.63 10.13 -10.34
CA ARG A 55 -11.04 8.98 -11.16
C ARG A 55 -10.02 8.49 -12.18
N ARG A 56 -9.22 9.40 -12.74
CA ARG A 56 -8.36 9.10 -13.89
C ARG A 56 -6.89 8.94 -13.54
N VAL A 57 -6.49 9.32 -12.34
CA VAL A 57 -5.10 9.22 -11.88
C VAL A 57 -5.06 8.48 -10.55
N VAL A 58 -5.73 8.98 -9.51
CA VAL A 58 -5.64 8.39 -8.16
C VAL A 58 -6.19 6.96 -8.11
N GLU A 59 -7.39 6.73 -8.65
CA GLU A 59 -8.00 5.39 -8.73
C GLU A 59 -7.11 4.37 -9.48
N PRO A 60 -6.59 4.66 -10.68
CA PRO A 60 -5.62 3.78 -11.34
C PRO A 60 -4.36 3.49 -10.54
N GLU A 61 -3.76 4.50 -9.90
CA GLU A 61 -2.55 4.34 -9.08
C GLU A 61 -2.82 3.44 -7.86
N LEU A 62 -3.93 3.65 -7.15
CA LEU A 62 -4.31 2.80 -6.01
C LEU A 62 -4.65 1.37 -6.42
N ASN A 63 -5.25 1.17 -7.60
CA ASN A 63 -5.46 -0.17 -8.14
C ASN A 63 -4.15 -0.87 -8.54
N ALA A 64 -3.15 -0.12 -9.02
CA ALA A 64 -1.83 -0.66 -9.29
C ALA A 64 -1.13 -1.06 -7.98
N TYR A 65 -1.20 -0.19 -6.97
CA TYR A 65 -0.70 -0.45 -5.62
C TYR A 65 -1.32 -1.72 -5.03
N ARG A 66 -2.66 -1.87 -5.09
CA ARG A 66 -3.37 -3.07 -4.64
C ARG A 66 -2.80 -4.35 -5.28
N ARG A 67 -2.68 -4.38 -6.61
CA ARG A 67 -2.15 -5.56 -7.33
C ARG A 67 -0.72 -5.89 -6.90
N GLN A 68 0.14 -4.88 -6.83
CA GLN A 68 1.53 -5.07 -6.40
C GLN A 68 1.64 -5.58 -4.96
N THR A 69 0.78 -5.11 -4.05
CA THR A 69 0.73 -5.63 -2.67
C THR A 69 0.29 -7.09 -2.61
N LEU A 70 -0.67 -7.51 -3.45
CA LEU A 70 -1.06 -8.92 -3.56
C LEU A 70 0.09 -9.76 -4.14
N ASP A 71 0.73 -9.30 -5.22
CA ASP A 71 1.87 -9.98 -5.82
C ASP A 71 3.03 -10.14 -4.81
N GLN A 72 3.31 -9.10 -4.00
CA GLN A 72 4.29 -9.18 -2.92
C GLN A 72 3.90 -10.19 -1.83
N PHE A 73 2.61 -10.27 -1.48
CA PHE A 73 2.13 -11.23 -0.50
C PHE A 73 2.25 -12.67 -1.01
N GLU A 74 1.99 -12.92 -2.30
CA GLU A 74 2.24 -14.24 -2.90
C GLU A 74 3.71 -14.66 -2.78
N ILE A 75 4.65 -13.74 -2.98
CA ILE A 75 6.08 -14.02 -2.78
C ILE A 75 6.40 -14.33 -1.31
N VAL A 76 5.71 -13.70 -0.36
CA VAL A 76 5.82 -14.02 1.06
C VAL A 76 5.38 -15.46 1.33
N LEU A 77 4.28 -15.89 0.71
CA LEU A 77 3.79 -17.27 0.83
C LEU A 77 4.76 -18.27 0.19
N ASP A 78 5.40 -17.93 -0.93
CA ASP A 78 6.37 -18.80 -1.60
C ASP A 78 7.55 -19.14 -0.69
N TYR A 79 8.12 -18.16 0.01
CA TYR A 79 9.26 -18.46 0.89
C TYR A 79 8.86 -19.27 2.12
N ILE A 80 7.63 -19.11 2.62
CA ILE A 80 7.09 -19.93 3.71
C ILE A 80 6.95 -21.39 3.26
N GLU A 81 6.38 -21.60 2.07
CA GLU A 81 6.19 -22.95 1.49
C GLU A 81 7.54 -23.65 1.20
N ASP A 82 8.57 -22.88 0.84
CA ASP A 82 9.93 -23.37 0.60
C ASP A 82 10.76 -23.60 1.89
N ASP A 83 10.21 -23.28 3.06
CA ASP A 83 10.93 -23.21 4.34
C ASP A 83 12.23 -22.38 4.22
N ALA A 84 12.19 -21.32 3.42
CA ALA A 84 13.30 -20.41 3.14
C ALA A 84 13.25 -19.17 4.05
N GLY A 85 14.40 -18.53 4.24
CA GLY A 85 14.45 -17.22 4.92
C GLY A 85 14.10 -16.09 3.95
N VAL A 86 13.46 -15.03 4.46
CA VAL A 86 13.08 -13.82 3.71
C VAL A 86 14.21 -13.23 2.85
N GLU A 87 15.46 -13.35 3.31
CA GLU A 87 16.65 -12.85 2.61
C GLU A 87 16.89 -13.53 1.25
N ALA A 88 16.48 -14.79 1.09
CA ALA A 88 16.56 -15.48 -0.20
C ALA A 88 15.64 -14.83 -1.26
N TYR A 89 14.56 -14.20 -0.80
CA TYR A 89 13.52 -13.56 -1.61
C TYR A 89 13.60 -12.03 -1.61
N ARG A 90 14.63 -11.43 -0.95
CA ARG A 90 14.79 -9.96 -0.82
C ARG A 90 14.60 -9.21 -2.13
N ASN A 91 15.29 -9.63 -3.19
CA ASN A 91 15.25 -8.92 -4.47
C ASN A 91 13.87 -9.04 -5.12
N GLU A 92 13.22 -10.19 -5.00
CA GLU A 92 11.92 -10.44 -5.60
C GLU A 92 10.84 -9.60 -4.91
N ILE A 93 10.78 -9.67 -3.57
CA ILE A 93 9.88 -8.86 -2.73
C ILE A 93 10.05 -7.37 -3.03
N LEU A 94 11.28 -6.86 -3.05
CA LEU A 94 11.54 -5.44 -3.28
C LEU A 94 11.25 -5.01 -4.73
N SER A 95 11.48 -5.88 -5.72
CA SER A 95 11.30 -5.53 -7.14
C SER A 95 9.85 -5.42 -7.60
N VAL A 96 8.92 -6.05 -6.87
CA VAL A 96 7.48 -6.03 -7.16
C VAL A 96 6.75 -4.96 -6.34
N GLY A 97 7.41 -4.42 -5.30
CA GLY A 97 6.80 -3.52 -4.34
C GLY A 97 6.67 -2.07 -4.76
N ALA A 98 5.43 -1.59 -4.83
CA ALA A 98 5.09 -0.18 -5.04
C ALA A 98 5.87 0.80 -4.15
N VAL A 99 6.06 0.43 -2.89
CA VAL A 99 6.76 1.26 -1.90
C VAL A 99 8.25 1.32 -2.18
N ALA A 100 8.87 0.21 -2.55
CA ALA A 100 10.29 0.15 -2.88
C ALA A 100 10.61 0.97 -4.14
N ASP A 101 9.70 0.95 -5.13
CA ASP A 101 9.79 1.77 -6.34
C ASP A 101 9.76 3.28 -6.05
N SER A 102 9.11 3.68 -4.95
CA SER A 102 9.04 5.09 -4.53
C SER A 102 10.26 5.58 -3.74
N ILE A 103 11.27 4.73 -3.49
CA ILE A 103 12.49 5.14 -2.79
C ILE A 103 13.28 6.10 -3.67
N ARG A 104 13.55 7.29 -3.14
CA ARG A 104 14.26 8.38 -3.84
C ARG A 104 15.60 7.91 -4.41
N SER A 105 15.91 8.33 -5.63
CA SER A 105 17.17 7.96 -6.30
C SER A 105 18.38 8.76 -5.80
N ASP A 106 18.15 9.88 -5.10
CA ASP A 106 19.19 10.82 -4.65
C ASP A 106 19.73 10.54 -3.24
N ILE A 107 19.23 9.51 -2.54
CA ILE A 107 19.74 9.10 -1.22
C ILE A 107 21.00 8.24 -1.35
N SER A 108 21.78 8.17 -0.27
CA SER A 108 22.99 7.33 -0.27
C SER A 108 22.65 5.83 -0.36
N PRO A 109 23.55 5.00 -0.91
CA PRO A 109 23.37 3.54 -0.94
C PRO A 109 23.18 2.93 0.46
N GLU A 110 23.80 3.50 1.49
CA GLU A 110 23.62 3.08 2.88
C GLU A 110 22.20 3.37 3.36
N ARG A 111 21.69 4.59 3.10
CA ARG A 111 20.33 4.98 3.49
C ARG A 111 19.28 4.16 2.73
N ARG A 112 19.51 3.91 1.44
CA ARG A 112 18.65 3.02 0.63
C ARG A 112 18.56 1.62 1.23
N ARG A 113 19.71 1.03 1.59
CA ARG A 113 19.75 -0.29 2.24
C ARG A 113 18.97 -0.31 3.56
N GLU A 114 19.16 0.68 4.42
CA GLU A 114 18.42 0.81 5.68
C GLU A 114 16.89 0.82 5.47
N VAL A 115 16.41 1.57 4.48
CA VAL A 115 14.98 1.64 4.14
C VAL A 115 14.47 0.31 3.59
N GLU A 116 15.21 -0.30 2.65
CA GLU A 116 14.87 -1.60 2.10
C GLU A 116 14.85 -2.70 3.17
N ASP A 117 15.78 -2.67 4.13
CA ASP A 117 15.84 -3.63 5.23
C ASP A 117 14.64 -3.45 6.19
N SER A 118 14.18 -2.22 6.44
CA SER A 118 12.95 -1.94 7.19
C SER A 118 11.70 -2.47 6.48
N LEU A 119 11.61 -2.27 5.15
CA LEU A 119 10.52 -2.84 4.34
C LEU A 119 10.56 -4.37 4.38
N LEU A 120 11.73 -4.98 4.27
CA LEU A 120 11.89 -6.44 4.27
C LEU A 120 11.58 -7.05 5.64
N ALA A 121 12.02 -6.43 6.73
CA ALA A 121 11.73 -6.86 8.09
C ALA A 121 10.21 -6.97 8.33
N ARG A 122 9.43 -6.00 7.83
CA ARG A 122 7.97 -6.10 7.88
C ARG A 122 7.42 -7.33 7.15
N HIS A 123 7.91 -7.63 5.95
CA HIS A 123 7.44 -8.79 5.19
C HIS A 123 7.78 -10.10 5.89
N ARG A 124 8.97 -10.18 6.50
CA ARG A 124 9.35 -11.29 7.37
C ARG A 124 8.36 -11.46 8.52
N ASP A 125 8.11 -10.38 9.26
CA ASP A 125 7.26 -10.42 10.46
C ASP A 125 5.81 -10.81 10.08
N LEU A 126 5.30 -10.30 8.95
CA LEU A 126 4.01 -10.74 8.40
C LEU A 126 4.02 -12.23 8.04
N GLY A 127 5.06 -12.71 7.35
CA GLY A 127 5.16 -14.10 6.96
C GLY A 127 5.22 -15.05 8.15
N GLU A 128 6.01 -14.72 9.18
CA GLU A 128 6.07 -15.46 10.45
C GLU A 128 4.69 -15.50 11.12
N ALA A 129 3.94 -14.40 11.10
CA ALA A 129 2.62 -14.31 11.72
C ALA A 129 1.52 -15.09 10.96
N VAL A 130 1.60 -15.20 9.62
CA VAL A 130 0.61 -15.94 8.82
C VAL A 130 0.97 -17.42 8.60
N GLU A 131 2.21 -17.82 8.87
CA GLU A 131 2.70 -19.19 8.70
C GLU A 131 1.80 -20.27 9.37
N PRO A 132 1.28 -20.10 10.60
CA PRO A 132 0.34 -21.05 11.19
C PRO A 132 -0.93 -21.24 10.35
N LEU A 133 -1.47 -20.15 9.81
CA LEU A 133 -2.67 -20.16 8.98
C LEU A 133 -2.41 -20.90 7.66
N VAL A 134 -1.26 -20.62 7.05
CA VAL A 134 -0.79 -21.28 5.82
C VAL A 134 -0.64 -22.79 6.03
N ARG A 135 -0.19 -23.23 7.22
CA ARG A 135 -0.03 -24.67 7.53
C ARG A 135 -1.30 -25.37 8.03
N SER A 136 -2.34 -24.63 8.40
CA SER A 136 -3.61 -25.20 8.93
C SER A 136 -4.28 -26.22 7.99
N PRO A 137 -4.97 -27.26 8.44
CA PRO A 137 -5.79 -28.07 7.55
C PRO A 137 -7.13 -27.40 7.14
N ALA A 138 -7.49 -26.26 7.74
CA ALA A 138 -8.74 -25.56 7.44
C ALA A 138 -8.79 -25.01 6.00
N SER A 139 -10.01 -24.80 5.49
CA SER A 139 -10.28 -24.35 4.11
C SER A 139 -10.71 -22.90 3.99
N ASP A 140 -10.78 -22.17 5.09
CA ASP A 140 -11.24 -20.78 5.16
C ASP A 140 -10.38 -20.01 6.18
N PHE A 141 -10.14 -18.72 5.91
CA PHE A 141 -9.24 -17.86 6.69
C PHE A 141 -9.62 -17.85 8.17
N TRP A 142 -10.86 -17.49 8.48
CA TRP A 142 -11.30 -17.31 9.87
C TRP A 142 -11.40 -18.63 10.61
N THR A 143 -11.76 -19.70 9.91
CA THR A 143 -11.75 -21.05 10.50
C THR A 143 -10.32 -21.44 10.91
N ALA A 144 -9.31 -21.16 10.08
CA ALA A 144 -7.93 -21.40 10.48
C ALA A 144 -7.47 -20.45 11.59
N ALA A 145 -7.84 -19.17 11.54
CA ALA A 145 -7.47 -18.21 12.57
C ALA A 145 -7.95 -18.66 13.95
N VAL A 146 -9.23 -19.05 14.06
CA VAL A 146 -9.79 -19.57 15.32
C VAL A 146 -9.21 -20.92 15.73
N THR A 147 -8.72 -21.71 14.78
CA THR A 147 -8.14 -23.05 15.05
C THR A 147 -6.68 -22.99 15.47
N GLU A 148 -5.88 -22.13 14.83
CA GLU A 148 -4.43 -22.10 14.96
C GLU A 148 -3.91 -20.96 15.84
N LEU A 149 -4.70 -19.90 16.05
CA LEU A 149 -4.31 -18.75 16.86
C LEU A 149 -5.12 -18.69 18.15
N GLU A 150 -4.49 -18.21 19.22
CA GLU A 150 -5.19 -17.65 20.37
C GLU A 150 -5.72 -16.24 20.04
N ARG A 151 -6.70 -15.75 20.83
CA ARG A 151 -7.28 -14.41 20.64
C ARG A 151 -6.21 -13.32 20.64
N ASP A 152 -5.28 -13.37 21.61
CA ASP A 152 -4.20 -12.39 21.72
C ASP A 152 -3.26 -12.45 20.50
N GLU A 153 -3.03 -13.63 19.91
CA GLU A 153 -2.21 -13.79 18.70
C GLU A 153 -2.93 -13.24 17.45
N ALA A 154 -4.24 -13.44 17.33
CA ALA A 154 -5.05 -12.84 16.28
C ALA A 154 -5.10 -11.30 16.41
N GLU A 155 -5.21 -10.78 17.63
CA GLU A 155 -5.10 -9.34 17.91
C GLU A 155 -3.72 -8.80 17.51
N THR A 156 -2.63 -9.49 17.84
CA THR A 156 -1.27 -9.10 17.41
C THR A 156 -1.11 -9.13 15.89
N LEU A 157 -1.64 -10.15 15.20
CA LEU A 157 -1.62 -10.21 13.72
C LEU A 157 -2.22 -8.96 13.09
N VAL A 158 -3.41 -8.56 13.56
CA VAL A 158 -4.14 -7.41 13.04
C VAL A 158 -3.51 -6.09 13.49
N ASN A 159 -3.05 -5.98 14.73
CA ASN A 159 -2.56 -4.72 15.30
C ASN A 159 -1.10 -4.40 14.98
N GLU A 160 -0.27 -5.41 14.71
CA GLU A 160 1.17 -5.22 14.56
C GLU A 160 1.68 -5.62 13.17
N HIS A 161 1.14 -6.68 12.57
CA HIS A 161 1.69 -7.24 11.32
C HIS A 161 0.95 -6.79 10.06
N PHE A 162 -0.36 -6.57 10.13
CA PHE A 162 -1.13 -6.00 9.02
C PHE A 162 -0.80 -4.53 8.72
N PRO A 163 -0.64 -3.65 9.72
CA PRO A 163 -0.14 -2.29 9.50
C PRO A 163 1.08 -2.23 8.60
N PHE A 164 1.05 -1.32 7.64
CA PHE A 164 2.06 -1.24 6.57
C PHE A 164 2.68 0.14 6.44
N THR A 165 2.14 1.13 7.13
CA THR A 165 2.61 2.50 7.02
C THR A 165 3.79 2.83 7.92
N ALA A 166 4.19 1.94 8.84
CA ALA A 166 5.29 2.21 9.77
C ALA A 166 6.62 2.56 9.06
N PRO A 167 7.15 1.76 8.11
CA PRO A 167 8.38 2.11 7.39
C PRO A 167 8.25 3.43 6.61
N LEU A 168 7.09 3.68 6.00
CA LEU A 168 6.81 4.92 5.26
C LEU A 168 6.86 6.15 6.17
N ARG A 169 6.39 6.02 7.41
CA ARG A 169 6.39 7.11 8.40
C ARG A 169 7.78 7.32 9.01
N GLU A 170 8.48 6.26 9.34
CA GLU A 170 9.83 6.30 9.93
C GLU A 170 10.86 6.85 8.95
N HIS A 171 10.74 6.50 7.67
CA HIS A 171 11.66 6.89 6.61
C HIS A 171 11.00 7.84 5.60
N ARG A 172 10.08 8.71 6.05
CA ARG A 172 9.31 9.63 5.18
C ARG A 172 10.18 10.47 4.23
N ASP A 173 11.40 10.80 4.61
CA ASP A 173 12.34 11.59 3.80
C ASP A 173 13.01 10.79 2.66
N ALA A 174 12.93 9.46 2.73
CA ALA A 174 13.51 8.56 1.74
C ALA A 174 12.55 8.18 0.60
N PHE A 175 11.27 8.56 0.70
CA PHE A 175 10.25 8.26 -0.31
C PHE A 175 9.85 9.51 -1.09
N GLU A 176 9.53 9.30 -2.37
CA GLU A 176 8.94 10.31 -3.25
C GLU A 176 7.93 9.63 -4.18
N MET A 177 6.65 9.82 -3.87
CA MET A 177 5.54 9.32 -4.66
C MET A 177 5.08 10.42 -5.62
N VAL A 178 5.23 10.18 -6.93
CA VAL A 178 4.92 11.16 -7.98
C VAL A 178 4.02 10.54 -9.02
N ALA A 179 2.89 11.19 -9.29
CA ALA A 179 1.99 10.82 -10.36
C ALA A 179 2.21 11.76 -11.54
N GLY A 180 2.68 11.19 -12.65
CA GLY A 180 2.79 11.88 -13.94
C GLY A 180 1.54 11.67 -14.78
N PHE A 181 0.94 12.74 -15.30
CA PHE A 181 -0.22 12.62 -16.19
C PHE A 181 -0.29 13.76 -17.21
N ASP A 182 -0.89 13.47 -18.37
CA ASP A 182 -1.13 14.47 -19.40
C ASP A 182 -2.33 15.36 -19.06
N ALA A 183 -2.23 16.64 -19.39
CA ALA A 183 -3.31 17.61 -19.21
C ALA A 183 -4.62 17.16 -19.87
N THR A 184 -4.55 16.51 -21.03
CA THR A 184 -5.72 16.02 -21.78
C THR A 184 -6.45 14.91 -21.03
N THR A 185 -5.74 14.09 -20.26
CA THR A 185 -6.31 13.05 -19.39
C THR A 185 -7.27 13.64 -18.37
N VAL A 186 -6.99 14.83 -17.82
CA VAL A 186 -7.82 15.44 -16.75
C VAL A 186 -8.73 16.55 -17.29
N LEU A 187 -8.22 17.41 -18.18
CA LEU A 187 -8.90 18.62 -18.65
C LEU A 187 -9.67 18.43 -19.96
N GLY A 188 -9.54 17.29 -20.63
CA GLY A 188 -10.35 16.89 -21.80
C GLY A 188 -9.99 17.54 -23.15
N SER A 189 -9.50 18.79 -23.18
CA SER A 189 -9.00 19.42 -24.40
C SER A 189 -7.92 20.47 -24.15
N VAL A 190 -6.80 20.35 -24.86
CA VAL A 190 -5.72 21.34 -24.91
C VAL A 190 -5.71 21.92 -26.34
N PRO A 191 -5.39 23.23 -26.54
CA PRO A 191 -5.32 23.79 -27.87
C PRO A 191 -4.34 23.00 -28.77
N ARG A 192 -4.84 22.52 -29.93
CA ARG A 192 -4.21 21.53 -30.84
C ARG A 192 -2.81 21.88 -31.40
N PHE A 193 -2.30 23.06 -31.08
CA PHE A 193 -1.06 23.64 -31.60
C PHE A 193 0.04 23.75 -30.53
N LEU A 194 -0.21 23.30 -29.31
CA LEU A 194 0.79 23.17 -28.25
C LEU A 194 1.01 21.67 -27.95
N PRO A 195 2.23 21.25 -27.57
CA PRO A 195 2.42 19.93 -26.98
C PRO A 195 1.53 19.82 -25.72
N ASP A 196 0.96 18.63 -25.49
CA ASP A 196 0.16 18.38 -24.30
C ASP A 196 1.05 18.62 -23.07
N PRO A 197 0.68 19.54 -22.16
CA PRO A 197 1.47 19.74 -20.96
C PRO A 197 1.37 18.47 -20.09
N SER A 198 2.51 17.89 -19.76
CA SER A 198 2.60 16.88 -18.70
C SER A 198 2.63 17.57 -17.35
N PHE A 199 1.96 16.97 -16.37
CA PHE A 199 1.95 17.40 -14.98
C PHE A 199 2.53 16.30 -14.11
N GLU A 200 3.30 16.71 -13.11
CA GLU A 200 3.76 15.85 -12.02
C GLU A 200 3.19 16.40 -10.71
N VAL A 201 2.56 15.51 -9.95
CA VAL A 201 2.09 15.81 -8.60
C VAL A 201 2.83 14.90 -7.67
N GLU A 202 3.67 15.46 -6.81
CA GLU A 202 4.22 14.73 -5.67
C GLU A 202 3.16 14.68 -4.57
N TYR A 203 2.86 13.49 -4.06
CA TYR A 203 1.76 13.25 -3.13
C TYR A 203 2.16 12.41 -1.92
N THR A 204 3.46 12.26 -1.67
CA THR A 204 4.03 11.40 -0.61
C THR A 204 3.38 11.64 0.75
N ASP A 205 3.33 12.90 1.19
CA ASP A 205 2.76 13.25 2.50
C ASP A 205 1.27 12.91 2.61
N GLU A 206 0.54 13.13 1.52
CA GLU A 206 -0.90 12.89 1.50
C GLU A 206 -1.20 11.39 1.40
N ALA A 207 -0.41 10.62 0.65
CA ALA A 207 -0.50 9.16 0.63
C ALA A 207 -0.23 8.58 2.02
N ILE A 208 0.90 8.93 2.65
CA ILE A 208 1.25 8.42 3.99
C ILE A 208 0.15 8.75 5.00
N ARG A 209 -0.38 9.97 4.96
CA ARG A 209 -1.49 10.39 5.84
C ARG A 209 -2.76 9.57 5.59
N ALA A 210 -3.14 9.40 4.33
CA ALA A 210 -4.37 8.69 3.97
C ALA A 210 -4.26 7.20 4.32
N MET A 211 -3.17 6.55 3.94
CA MET A 211 -2.89 5.14 4.25
C MET A 211 -2.85 4.91 5.77
N TYR A 212 -2.24 5.82 6.54
CA TYR A 212 -2.19 5.65 8.00
C TYR A 212 -3.59 5.73 8.63
N ARG A 213 -4.46 6.61 8.13
CA ARG A 213 -5.84 6.67 8.65
C ARG A 213 -6.68 5.49 8.21
N ALA A 214 -6.49 5.03 6.98
CA ALA A 214 -7.12 3.83 6.46
C ALA A 214 -6.74 2.61 7.29
N GLU A 215 -5.44 2.43 7.55
CA GLU A 215 -4.90 1.39 8.42
C GLU A 215 -5.58 1.39 9.79
N GLN A 216 -5.68 2.53 10.47
CA GLN A 216 -6.38 2.62 11.75
C GLN A 216 -7.86 2.21 11.63
N SER A 217 -8.55 2.58 10.54
CA SER A 217 -9.94 2.19 10.32
C SER A 217 -10.11 0.68 10.13
N VAL A 218 -9.24 0.06 9.33
CA VAL A 218 -9.24 -1.39 9.05
C VAL A 218 -8.90 -2.18 10.30
N VAL A 219 -7.89 -1.77 11.05
CA VAL A 219 -7.53 -2.39 12.33
C VAL A 219 -8.72 -2.40 13.29
N ASN A 220 -9.39 -1.25 13.47
CA ASN A 220 -10.58 -1.17 14.32
C ASN A 220 -11.77 -2.02 13.81
N ALA A 221 -11.85 -2.32 12.52
CA ALA A 221 -12.87 -3.20 11.96
C ALA A 221 -12.51 -4.67 12.22
N ALA A 222 -11.26 -5.03 11.96
CA ALA A 222 -10.72 -6.36 12.17
C ALA A 222 -10.72 -6.78 13.66
N GLU A 223 -10.50 -5.85 14.59
CA GLU A 223 -10.66 -6.10 16.04
C GLU A 223 -12.11 -6.52 16.39
N ARG A 224 -13.13 -5.91 15.76
CA ARG A 224 -14.52 -6.31 15.98
C ARG A 224 -14.80 -7.70 15.39
N ASP A 225 -14.21 -8.01 14.24
CA ASP A 225 -14.32 -9.35 13.66
C ASP A 225 -13.66 -10.40 14.58
N ILE A 226 -12.54 -10.07 15.24
CA ILE A 226 -11.90 -10.94 16.23
C ILE A 226 -12.82 -11.13 17.45
N GLU A 227 -13.37 -10.04 18.01
CA GLU A 227 -14.33 -10.10 19.12
C GLU A 227 -15.51 -11.04 18.78
N ASP A 228 -16.11 -10.89 17.61
CA ASP A 228 -17.28 -11.69 17.19
C ASP A 228 -16.94 -13.18 16.92
N ARG A 229 -15.68 -13.53 16.64
CA ARG A 229 -15.27 -14.88 16.19
C ARG A 229 -14.55 -15.70 17.27
N PHE A 230 -13.91 -15.04 18.23
CA PHE A 230 -13.13 -15.68 19.30
C PHE A 230 -13.87 -15.73 20.65
N ASP A 231 -15.05 -15.12 20.76
CA ASP A 231 -15.97 -15.23 21.90
C ASP A 231 -16.94 -16.44 21.80
#